data_AF-A0AAU2KSU8-F1
#
_entry.id   AF-A0AAU2KSU8-F1
#
_cell.length_a   1.000
_cell.length_b   1.000
_cell.length_c   1.000
_cell.angle_alpha   90.00
_cell.angle_beta   90.00
_cell.angle_gamma   90.00
#
_symmetry.space_group_name_H-M   'P 1'
#
loop_
_entity.id
_entity.type
_entity.pdbx_description
1 polymer ?
#
loop_
_entity_poly.entity_id
_entity_poly.type
_entity_poly.pdbx_seq_one_letter_code
_entity_poly.pdbx_strand_id
1 'polypeptide(L)'
;MLAVYAGMGAAEVRSYAAGALDPELERYATDTALADIKATLFWYQQKNTVLAGQPARSAVVDSIDTASDPRRAVITDCVDSSGYDKVSKDGTPVAVPSGPRTW
;
A
#
# COMPACT_ATOMS: atom_id res chain seq x y z
N MET A 1 2.61 -3.95 -17.05
CA MET A 1 1.88 -4.52 -15.90
C MET A 1 2.65 -4.33 -14.60
N LEU A 2 3.84 -4.93 -14.43
CA LEU A 2 4.63 -4.81 -13.20
C LEU A 2 4.96 -3.35 -12.82
N ALA A 3 5.25 -2.49 -13.81
CA ALA A 3 5.46 -1.06 -13.58
C ALA A 3 4.20 -0.32 -13.06
N VAL A 4 3.00 -0.75 -13.48
CA VAL A 4 1.73 -0.17 -13.00
C VAL A 4 1.49 -0.59 -11.55
N TYR A 5 1.74 -1.87 -11.24
CA TYR A 5 1.68 -2.39 -9.87
C TYR A 5 2.69 -1.69 -8.94
N ALA A 6 3.93 -1.49 -9.39
CA ALA A 6 4.93 -0.74 -8.64
C ALA A 6 4.53 0.73 -8.45
N GLY A 7 3.92 1.35 -9.47
CA GLY A 7 3.36 2.69 -9.40
C GLY A 7 2.26 2.82 -8.34
N MET A 8 1.36 1.83 -8.27
CA MET A 8 0.33 1.73 -7.23
C MET A 8 0.97 1.70 -5.84
N GLY A 9 1.92 0.79 -5.60
CA GLY A 9 2.60 0.67 -4.29
C GLY A 9 3.36 1.93 -3.89
N ALA A 10 3.96 2.64 -4.85
CA ALA A 10 4.62 3.91 -4.58
C ALA A 10 3.62 5.02 -4.22
N ALA A 11 2.47 5.11 -4.90
CA ALA A 11 1.41 6.07 -4.58
C ALA A 11 0.76 5.76 -3.22
N GLU A 12 0.58 4.49 -2.88
CA GLU A 12 0.14 4.03 -1.56
C GLU A 12 1.10 4.49 -0.46
N VAL A 13 2.41 4.24 -0.62
CA VAL A 13 3.43 4.67 0.35
C VAL A 13 3.43 6.18 0.55
N ARG A 14 3.35 6.96 -0.53
CA ARG A 14 3.25 8.43 -0.43
C ARG A 14 1.96 8.86 0.27
N SER A 15 0.85 8.15 0.03
CA SER A 15 -0.42 8.44 0.68
C SER A 15 -0.33 8.28 2.20
N TYR A 16 0.24 7.17 2.65
CA TYR A 16 0.36 6.85 4.08
C TYR A 16 1.42 7.68 4.80
N ALA A 17 2.50 8.05 4.11
CA ALA A 17 3.51 8.97 4.64
C ALA A 17 2.97 10.39 4.80
N ALA A 18 2.20 10.88 3.82
CA ALA A 18 1.60 12.21 3.88
C ALA A 18 0.36 12.28 4.80
N GLY A 19 -0.28 11.14 5.08
CA GLY A 19 -1.59 11.12 5.73
C GLY A 19 -2.69 11.74 4.87
N ALA A 20 -2.50 11.79 3.54
CA ALA A 20 -3.43 12.32 2.55
C ALA A 20 -3.35 11.46 1.28
N LEU A 21 -4.44 11.39 0.50
CA LEU A 21 -4.47 10.55 -0.69
C LEU A 21 -3.52 11.10 -1.77
N ASP A 22 -2.66 10.25 -2.31
CA ASP A 22 -1.83 10.61 -3.46
C ASP A 22 -2.72 10.81 -4.70
N PRO A 23 -2.56 11.92 -5.45
CA PRO A 23 -3.42 12.24 -6.58
C PRO A 23 -3.29 11.24 -7.74
N GLU A 24 -2.17 10.51 -7.86
CA GLU A 24 -1.99 9.51 -8.91
C GLU A 24 -2.58 8.14 -8.51
N LEU A 25 -3.07 7.94 -7.28
CA LEU A 25 -3.48 6.60 -6.84
C LEU A 25 -4.61 6.00 -7.70
N GLU A 26 -5.60 6.82 -8.07
CA GLU A 26 -6.75 6.38 -8.88
C GLU A 26 -6.36 6.06 -10.33
N ARG A 27 -5.15 6.43 -10.76
CA ARG A 27 -4.59 6.00 -12.05
C ARG A 27 -4.19 4.53 -12.03
N TYR A 28 -3.82 4.01 -10.87
CA TYR A 28 -3.25 2.68 -10.71
C TYR A 28 -4.20 1.67 -10.07
N ALA A 29 -5.09 2.14 -9.18
CA ALA A 29 -6.03 1.31 -8.44
C ALA A 29 -7.48 1.74 -8.67
N THR A 30 -8.38 0.76 -8.69
CA THR A 30 -9.83 0.95 -8.71
C THR A 30 -10.49 -0.08 -7.81
N ASP A 31 -11.81 0.03 -7.63
CA ASP A 31 -12.65 -0.92 -6.89
C ASP A 31 -12.04 -1.28 -5.52
N THR A 32 -11.92 -2.57 -5.20
CA THR A 32 -11.52 -3.08 -3.89
C THR A 32 -10.13 -2.60 -3.50
N ALA A 33 -9.16 -2.63 -4.42
CA ALA A 33 -7.80 -2.18 -4.12
C ALA A 33 -7.76 -0.69 -3.73
N LEU A 34 -8.51 0.16 -4.43
CA LEU A 34 -8.60 1.58 -4.10
C LEU A 34 -9.35 1.81 -2.78
N ALA A 35 -10.43 1.04 -2.54
CA ALA A 35 -11.21 1.12 -1.31
C ALA A 35 -10.37 0.74 -0.08
N ASP A 36 -9.60 -0.34 -0.15
CA ASP A 36 -8.75 -0.81 0.93
C ASP A 36 -7.65 0.21 1.28
N ILE A 37 -7.06 0.83 0.25
CA ILE A 37 -6.04 1.86 0.47
C ILE A 37 -6.66 3.08 1.17
N LYS A 38 -7.84 3.53 0.73
CA LYS A 38 -8.57 4.65 1.34
C LYS A 38 -9.02 4.34 2.78
N ALA A 39 -9.49 3.13 3.04
CA ALA A 39 -9.91 2.70 4.37
C ALA A 39 -8.73 2.68 5.36
N THR A 40 -7.58 2.17 4.92
CA THR A 40 -6.34 2.16 5.70
C THR A 40 -5.84 3.58 5.99
N LEU A 41 -5.84 4.45 4.96
CA LEU A 41 -5.49 5.86 5.14
C LEU A 41 -6.40 6.54 6.18
N PHE A 42 -7.71 6.32 6.08
CA PHE A 42 -8.68 6.87 7.02
C PHE A 42 -8.42 6.38 8.45
N TRP A 43 -8.05 5.11 8.63
CA TRP A 43 -7.66 4.56 9.93
C TRP A 43 -6.42 5.29 10.50
N TYR A 44 -5.39 5.53 9.70
CA TYR A 44 -4.22 6.31 10.12
C TYR A 44 -4.57 7.75 10.48
N GLN A 45 -5.45 8.39 9.71
CA GLN A 45 -5.94 9.74 10.00
C GLN A 45 -6.69 9.81 11.34
N GLN A 46 -7.58 8.85 11.63
CA GLN A 46 -8.29 8.78 12.91
C GLN A 46 -7.34 8.61 14.11
N LYS A 47 -6.23 7.89 13.92
CA LYS A 47 -5.23 7.66 14.96
C LYS A 47 -4.16 8.76 15.03
N ASN A 48 -4.23 9.75 14.14
CA ASN A 48 -3.22 10.79 13.98
C ASN A 48 -1.80 10.22 13.78
N THR A 49 -1.70 9.12 13.03
CA THR A 49 -0.47 8.42 12.68
C THR A 49 -0.20 8.47 11.19
N VAL A 50 1.03 8.21 10.80
CA VAL A 50 1.49 8.03 9.41
C VAL A 50 2.43 6.82 9.35
N LEU A 51 2.77 6.36 8.15
CA LEU A 51 3.84 5.39 7.97
C LEU A 51 5.13 6.05 7.51
N ALA A 52 6.25 5.67 8.11
CA ALA A 52 7.60 6.12 7.77
C ALA A 52 8.41 4.98 7.16
N GLY A 53 9.28 5.31 6.21
CA GLY A 53 10.03 4.33 5.43
C GLY A 53 9.23 3.80 4.24
N GLN A 54 9.61 2.61 3.76
CA GLN A 54 8.92 1.92 2.67
C GLN A 54 9.10 0.41 2.82
N PRO A 55 8.12 -0.41 2.39
CA PRO A 55 8.30 -1.84 2.37
C PRO A 55 9.28 -2.25 1.26
N ALA A 56 10.03 -3.33 1.50
CA ALA A 56 10.73 -4.00 0.42
C ALA A 56 9.75 -4.94 -0.30
N ARG A 57 9.75 -4.90 -1.64
CA ARG A 57 8.82 -5.66 -2.48
C ARG A 57 9.60 -6.51 -3.47
N SER A 58 9.14 -7.72 -3.70
CA SER A 58 9.71 -8.67 -4.64
C SER A 58 8.59 -9.26 -5.49
N ALA A 59 7.98 -8.39 -6.30
CA ALA A 59 6.83 -8.74 -7.11
C ALA A 59 7.21 -9.46 -8.41
N VAL A 60 6.49 -10.54 -8.72
CA VAL A 60 6.62 -11.34 -9.94
C VAL A 60 5.27 -11.45 -10.63
N VAL A 61 5.28 -11.52 -11.96
CA VAL A 61 4.06 -11.77 -12.74
C VAL A 61 3.90 -13.28 -12.89
N ASP A 62 2.79 -13.81 -12.39
CA ASP A 62 2.53 -15.25 -12.42
C ASP A 62 1.85 -15.67 -13.73
N SER A 63 0.89 -14.87 -14.21
CA SER A 63 0.18 -15.15 -15.45
C SER A 63 -0.34 -13.86 -16.10
N ILE A 64 -0.49 -13.88 -17.42
CA ILE A 64 -1.09 -12.80 -18.22
C ILE A 64 -2.15 -13.43 -19.13
N ASP A 65 -3.37 -12.91 -19.06
CA ASP A 65 -4.48 -13.25 -19.95
C ASP A 65 -4.82 -12.04 -20.82
N THR A 66 -4.40 -12.11 -22.07
CA THR A 66 -4.69 -11.09 -23.09
C THR A 66 -5.94 -11.40 -23.91
N ALA A 67 -6.55 -12.57 -23.73
CA ALA A 67 -7.74 -12.99 -24.48
C ALA A 67 -9.03 -12.53 -23.80
N SER A 68 -9.02 -12.40 -22.47
CA SER A 68 -10.14 -11.82 -21.71
C SER A 68 -10.34 -10.31 -21.98
N ASP A 69 -11.59 -9.86 -21.81
CA ASP A 69 -11.97 -8.45 -21.77
C ASP A 69 -12.71 -8.14 -20.45
N PRO A 70 -12.15 -7.33 -19.54
CA PRO A 70 -10.83 -6.70 -19.64
C PRO A 70 -9.68 -7.71 -19.55
N ARG A 71 -8.54 -7.38 -20.15
CA ARG A 71 -7.28 -8.15 -20.03
C ARG A 71 -6.86 -8.25 -18.56
N ARG A 72 -6.28 -9.38 -18.18
CA ARG A 72 -5.91 -9.66 -16.78
C ARG A 72 -4.46 -10.07 -16.65
N ALA A 73 -3.89 -9.86 -15.48
CA ALA A 73 -2.69 -10.58 -15.06
C ALA A 73 -2.74 -10.80 -13.56
N VAL A 74 -2.02 -11.81 -13.11
CA VAL A 74 -1.86 -12.17 -11.70
C VAL A 74 -0.42 -11.84 -11.31
N ILE A 75 -0.26 -11.16 -10.16
CA ILE A 75 1.02 -10.75 -9.61
C ILE A 75 1.09 -11.30 -8.19
N THR A 76 2.18 -12.00 -7.86
CA THR A 76 2.54 -12.36 -6.50
C THR A 76 3.62 -11.40 -6.01
N ASP A 77 3.41 -10.75 -4.87
CA ASP A 77 4.39 -9.86 -4.24
C ASP A 77 4.74 -10.35 -2.84
N CYS A 78 6.03 -10.64 -2.61
CA CYS A 78 6.55 -10.83 -1.28
C CYS A 78 6.90 -9.46 -0.69
N VAL A 79 6.13 -9.05 0.32
CA VAL A 79 6.26 -7.74 0.97
C VAL A 79 6.93 -7.91 2.33
N ASP A 80 8.12 -7.34 2.48
CA ASP A 80 8.78 -7.18 3.78
C ASP A 80 8.48 -5.78 4.31
N SER A 81 7.81 -5.74 5.47
CA SER A 81 7.40 -4.51 6.18
C SER A 81 8.30 -4.18 7.37
N SER A 82 9.46 -4.85 7.50
CA SER A 82 10.39 -4.66 8.62
C SER A 82 10.94 -3.23 8.76
N GLY A 83 11.02 -2.48 7.65
CA GLY A 83 11.43 -1.06 7.62
C GLY A 83 10.28 -0.09 7.36
N TYR A 84 9.03 -0.50 7.57
CA TYR A 84 7.85 0.30 7.31
C TYR A 84 7.01 0.47 8.57
N ASP A 85 7.32 1.51 9.32
CA ASP A 85 6.86 1.70 10.70
C ASP A 85 5.78 2.75 10.81
N LYS A 86 4.86 2.51 11.75
CA LYS A 86 3.84 3.47 12.11
C LYS A 86 4.36 4.43 13.17
N VAL A 87 4.29 5.71 12.86
CA VAL A 87 4.72 6.81 13.73
C VAL A 87 3.57 7.81 13.90
N SER A 88 3.59 8.61 14.96
CA SER A 88 2.72 9.78 15.06
C SER A 88 3.15 10.81 14.01
N LYS A 89 2.28 11.77 13.69
CA LYS A 89 2.58 12.80 12.68
C LYS A 89 3.82 13.65 12.98
N ASP A 90 4.25 13.74 14.23
CA ASP A 90 5.48 14.42 14.65
C ASP A 90 6.75 13.55 14.54
N GLY A 91 6.60 12.30 14.08
CA GLY A 91 7.71 11.35 13.89
C GLY A 91 8.02 10.47 15.11
N THR A 92 7.24 10.56 16.19
CA THR A 92 7.45 9.71 17.37
C THR A 92 6.98 8.27 17.10
N PRO A 93 7.78 7.25 17.46
CA PRO A 93 7.34 5.85 17.33
C PRO A 93 6.06 5.59 18.11
N VAL A 94 5.07 4.94 17.47
CA VAL A 94 3.84 4.52 18.14
C VAL A 94 4.07 3.13 18.71
N ALA A 95 3.70 2.93 19.99
CA ALA A 95 3.76 1.62 20.60
C ALA A 95 2.93 0.62 19.78
N VAL A 96 3.59 -0.36 19.18
CA VAL A 96 2.94 -1.52 18.59
C VAL A 96 2.55 -2.46 19.73
N PRO A 97 1.28 -2.86 19.86
CA PRO A 97 0.89 -3.90 20.82
C PRO A 97 1.76 -5.15 20.59
N SER A 98 2.36 -5.68 21.66
CA SER A 98 3.14 -6.90 21.57
C SER A 98 2.21 -8.09 21.28
N GLY A 99 2.32 -8.68 20.08
CA GLY A 99 1.53 -9.81 19.62
C GLY A 99 1.71 -10.03 18.13
N PRO A 100 1.24 -11.17 17.56
CA PRO A 100 1.24 -11.37 16.12
C PRO A 100 0.50 -10.20 15.44
N ARG A 101 1.09 -9.61 14.39
CA ARG A 101 0.37 -8.66 13.53
C ARG A 101 -0.71 -9.43 12.77
N THR A 102 -1.91 -9.53 13.34
CA THR A 102 -3.08 -10.04 12.64
C THR A 102 -3.64 -8.91 11.80
N TRP A 103 -3.50 -9.03 10.49
CA TRP A 103 -4.19 -8.19 9.50
C TRP A 103 -5.66 -8.59 9.44
#